data_AF-X1QMS5-F1
#
_entry.id   AF-X1QMS5-F1
#
_cell.length_a   1.000
_cell.length_b   1.000
_cell.length_c   1.000
_cell.angle_alpha   90.00
_cell.angle_beta   90.00
_cell.angle_gamma   90.00
#
_symmetry.space_group_name_H-M   'P 1'
#
loop_
_entity.id
_entity.type
_entity.pdbx_description
1 polymer ?
#
loop_
_entity_poly.entity_id
_entity_poly.type
_entity_poly.pdbx_seq_one_letter_code
_entity_poly.pdbx_strand_id
1 'polypeptide(L)'
;GTKFYTLGTLNHAIYQYNLSVPWDITSGLYSGISFPTIEENNRPRNISFSPDGKNLYTLNTYPSTVYQYTLSIPWDLSTAVYSNKYLYLGDQDAHTYGISFSIIGSKMYILGVDTHAIYQYTLPEIPVPPPKKEASRTGIYSFKTLS
;
A
#
# COMPACT_ATOMS: atom_id res chain seq x y z
N GLY A 1 -5.77 -12.55 8.76
CA GLY A 1 -5.21 -11.24 9.08
C GLY A 1 -5.05 -11.18 10.55
N THR A 2 -3.84 -10.89 11.04
CA THR A 2 -3.51 -10.74 12.47
C THR A 2 -3.36 -9.28 12.88
N LYS A 3 -3.71 -8.35 11.98
CA LYS A 3 -3.69 -6.92 12.20
C LYS A 3 -4.92 -6.28 11.59
N PHE A 4 -5.37 -5.18 12.17
CA PHE A 4 -6.26 -4.23 11.49
C PHE A 4 -5.78 -2.80 11.76
N TYR A 5 -6.31 -1.87 10.98
CA TYR A 5 -5.91 -0.48 10.98
C TYR A 5 -7.14 0.40 11.04
N THR A 6 -7.05 1.50 11.78
CA THR A 6 -8.09 2.51 11.79
C THR A 6 -7.50 3.85 11.37
N LEU A 7 -8.30 4.64 10.67
CA LEU A 7 -7.95 6.00 10.30
C LEU A 7 -8.71 6.95 11.25
N GLY A 8 -7.98 7.72 12.02
CA GLY A 8 -8.54 8.83 12.77
C GLY A 8 -8.63 10.07 11.88
N THR A 9 -9.85 10.51 11.59
CA THR A 9 -10.11 11.60 10.65
C THR A 9 -9.88 12.99 11.25
N LEU A 10 -9.89 13.12 12.58
CA LEU A 10 -9.68 14.40 13.28
C LEU A 10 -8.22 14.62 13.69
N ASN A 11 -7.48 13.55 13.92
CA ASN A 11 -6.09 13.57 14.33
C ASN A 11 -5.13 13.23 13.18
N HIS A 12 -5.68 12.99 11.98
CA HIS A 12 -4.94 12.72 10.75
C HIS A 12 -3.88 11.63 10.93
N ALA A 13 -4.27 10.54 11.60
CA ALA A 13 -3.37 9.47 11.96
C ALA A 13 -3.99 8.10 11.71
N ILE A 14 -3.13 7.17 11.31
CA ILE A 14 -3.47 5.76 11.16
C ILE A 14 -2.98 5.03 12.40
N TYR A 15 -3.80 4.14 12.94
CA TYR A 15 -3.51 3.36 14.14
C TYR A 15 -3.46 1.88 13.80
N GLN A 16 -2.43 1.19 14.27
CA GLN A 16 -2.28 -0.25 14.10
C GLN A 16 -2.73 -1.00 15.35
N TYR A 17 -3.46 -2.10 15.13
CA TYR A 17 -3.88 -3.04 16.15
C TYR A 17 -3.43 -4.45 15.78
N ASN A 18 -3.07 -5.25 16.78
CA ASN A 18 -2.80 -6.67 16.61
C ASN A 18 -4.02 -7.48 17.06
N LEU A 19 -4.34 -8.54 16.33
CA LEU A 19 -5.37 -9.52 16.67
C LEU A 19 -4.70 -10.77 17.21
N SER A 20 -5.08 -11.21 18.40
CA SER A 20 -4.61 -12.49 18.96
C SER A 20 -5.30 -13.69 18.30
N VAL A 21 -6.48 -13.49 17.73
CA VAL A 21 -7.21 -14.47 16.91
C VAL A 21 -7.36 -13.93 15.49
N PRO A 22 -6.84 -14.61 14.45
CA PRO A 22 -6.92 -14.13 13.08
C PRO A 22 -8.37 -13.83 12.66
N TRP A 23 -8.58 -12.63 12.10
CA TRP A 23 -9.88 -12.15 11.61
C TRP A 23 -10.97 -11.90 12.66
N ASP A 24 -10.68 -12.07 13.94
CA ASP A 24 -11.59 -11.72 15.02
C ASP A 24 -11.25 -10.33 15.57
N ILE A 25 -12.06 -9.33 15.23
CA ILE A 25 -11.84 -7.94 15.65
C ILE A 25 -11.98 -7.74 17.16
N THR A 26 -12.69 -8.64 17.86
CA THR A 26 -12.86 -8.55 19.32
C THR A 26 -11.59 -8.91 20.06
N SER A 27 -10.67 -9.63 19.40
CA SER A 27 -9.34 -9.97 19.90
C SER A 27 -8.31 -8.84 19.74
N GLY A 28 -8.76 -7.67 19.28
CA GLY A 28 -7.91 -6.54 18.92
C GLY A 28 -7.33 -5.77 20.10
N LEU A 29 -6.03 -5.56 20.07
CA LEU A 29 -5.30 -4.72 21.01
C LEU A 29 -4.48 -3.67 20.26
N TYR A 30 -4.51 -2.42 20.74
CA TYR A 30 -3.71 -1.35 20.18
C TYR A 30 -2.22 -1.67 20.28
N SER A 31 -1.51 -1.59 19.17
CA SER A 31 -0.10 -2.00 19.10
C SER A 31 0.88 -0.96 19.64
N GLY A 32 0.41 0.21 20.09
CA GLY A 32 1.28 1.35 20.43
C GLY A 32 1.84 2.08 19.21
N ILE A 33 1.43 1.69 17.99
CA ILE A 33 1.95 2.19 16.72
C ILE A 33 0.90 3.05 16.05
N SER A 34 1.28 4.30 15.78
CA SER A 34 0.51 5.24 14.96
C SER A 34 1.41 5.90 13.92
N PHE A 35 0.83 6.30 12.79
CA PHE A 35 1.53 7.02 11.75
C PHE A 35 0.71 8.23 11.29
N PRO A 36 1.27 9.45 11.33
CA PRO A 36 0.57 10.63 10.86
C PRO A 36 0.47 10.62 9.33
N THR A 37 -0.72 10.90 8.80
CA THR A 37 -0.87 11.17 7.37
C THR A 37 -0.26 12.53 7.06
N ILE A 38 0.16 12.75 5.81
CA ILE A 38 0.71 14.06 5.45
C ILE A 38 -0.38 15.15 5.58
N GLU A 39 0.03 16.35 5.95
CA GLU A 39 -0.75 17.60 6.08
C GLU A 39 -1.92 17.63 7.08
N GLU A 40 -1.89 18.63 7.96
CA GLU A 40 -2.86 18.82 9.04
C GLU A 40 -4.24 19.34 8.58
N ASN A 41 -4.44 19.62 7.29
CA ASN A 41 -5.67 20.22 6.76
C ASN A 41 -6.37 19.39 5.69
N ASN A 42 -5.83 18.23 5.34
CA ASN A 42 -6.51 17.33 4.45
C ASN A 42 -7.40 16.39 5.29
N ARG A 43 -8.59 16.08 4.78
CA ARG A 43 -9.57 15.25 5.50
C ARG A 43 -9.40 13.81 5.02
N PRO A 44 -8.49 13.00 5.60
CA PRO A 44 -8.32 11.64 5.18
C PRO A 44 -9.64 10.90 5.47
N ARG A 45 -10.11 10.16 4.48
CA ARG A 45 -11.39 9.45 4.54
C ARG A 45 -11.22 7.95 4.43
N ASN A 46 -10.16 7.49 3.78
CA ASN A 46 -9.93 6.07 3.58
C ASN A 46 -8.44 5.72 3.59
N ILE A 47 -8.15 4.46 3.92
CA ILE A 47 -6.82 3.86 3.82
C ILE A 47 -6.91 2.53 3.08
N SER A 48 -5.94 2.24 2.23
CA SER A 48 -5.81 0.92 1.61
C SER A 48 -4.34 0.54 1.49
N PHE A 49 -4.04 -0.73 1.68
CA PHE A 49 -2.73 -1.28 1.36
C PHE A 49 -2.70 -1.82 -0.07
N SER A 50 -1.53 -1.86 -0.69
CA SER A 50 -1.30 -2.74 -1.84
C SER A 50 -1.41 -4.21 -1.41
N PRO A 51 -1.71 -5.14 -2.34
CA PRO A 51 -1.83 -6.57 -2.01
C PRO A 51 -0.58 -7.20 -1.40
N ASP A 52 0.60 -6.67 -1.70
CA ASP A 52 1.88 -7.11 -1.13
C ASP A 52 2.23 -6.43 0.21
N GLY A 53 1.38 -5.51 0.70
CA GLY A 53 1.55 -4.80 1.96
C GLY A 53 2.66 -3.75 1.98
N LYS A 54 3.38 -3.55 0.88
CA LYS A 54 4.54 -2.65 0.81
C LYS A 54 4.20 -1.20 0.55
N ASN A 55 2.98 -0.92 0.09
CA ASN A 55 2.48 0.43 -0.09
C ASN A 55 1.21 0.61 0.71
N LEU A 56 1.09 1.76 1.34
CA LEU A 56 -0.10 2.26 1.99
C LEU A 56 -0.56 3.50 1.24
N TYR A 57 -1.87 3.63 1.07
CA TYR A 57 -2.49 4.75 0.39
C TYR A 57 -3.50 5.39 1.30
N THR A 58 -3.49 6.72 1.39
CA THR A 58 -4.56 7.50 2.01
C THR A 58 -5.37 8.19 0.92
N LEU A 59 -6.70 8.15 1.02
CA LEU A 59 -7.59 8.93 0.19
C LEU A 59 -8.14 10.09 1.01
N ASN A 60 -7.90 11.31 0.54
CA ASN A 60 -8.35 12.53 1.18
C ASN A 60 -9.49 13.14 0.36
N THR A 61 -10.45 13.78 1.01
CA THR A 61 -11.63 14.33 0.33
C THR A 61 -11.51 15.82 0.01
N TYR A 62 -10.58 16.56 0.63
CA TYR A 62 -10.42 18.00 0.37
C TYR A 62 -8.94 18.43 0.50
N PRO A 63 -8.21 18.65 -0.61
CA PRO A 63 -8.61 18.26 -1.98
C PRO A 63 -8.78 16.73 -2.12
N SER A 64 -9.54 16.30 -3.14
CA SER A 64 -9.63 14.88 -3.51
C SER A 64 -8.29 14.40 -4.06
N THR A 65 -7.54 13.68 -3.22
CA THR A 65 -6.15 13.29 -3.51
C THR A 65 -5.82 11.94 -2.87
N VAL A 66 -5.13 11.07 -3.61
CA VAL A 66 -4.50 9.86 -3.07
C VAL A 66 -3.05 10.16 -2.76
N TYR A 67 -2.58 9.85 -1.56
CA TYR A 67 -1.16 9.91 -1.19
C TYR A 67 -0.61 8.51 -0.99
N GLN A 68 0.64 8.29 -1.40
CA GLN A 68 1.34 7.00 -1.27
C GLN A 68 2.44 7.06 -0.21
N TYR A 69 2.50 5.98 0.58
CA TYR A 69 3.54 5.70 1.56
C TYR A 69 4.12 4.32 1.29
N THR A 70 5.43 4.18 1.45
CA THR A 70 6.16 2.90 1.34
C THR A 70 6.40 2.34 2.72
N LEU A 71 6.26 1.03 2.86
CA LEU A 71 6.58 0.27 4.06
C LEU A 71 7.76 -0.66 3.75
N SER A 72 8.82 -0.58 4.54
CA SER A 72 9.97 -1.49 4.37
C SER A 72 9.64 -2.91 4.85
N ILE A 73 8.71 -3.04 5.80
CA ILE A 73 8.14 -4.31 6.25
C ILE A 73 6.65 -4.31 5.88
N PRO A 74 6.17 -5.28 5.07
CA PRO A 74 4.77 -5.36 4.67
C PRO A 74 3.80 -5.28 5.85
N TRP A 75 2.80 -4.40 5.76
CA TRP A 75 1.80 -4.15 6.79
C TRP A 75 2.35 -3.70 8.16
N ASP A 76 3.61 -3.30 8.28
CA ASP A 76 4.12 -2.68 9.51
C ASP A 76 4.12 -1.16 9.40
N LEU A 77 3.13 -0.54 10.05
CA LEU A 77 2.94 0.90 10.02
C LEU A 77 4.12 1.68 10.63
N SER A 78 4.93 1.05 11.51
CA SER A 78 6.13 1.68 12.07
C SER A 78 7.24 1.91 11.04
N THR A 79 7.13 1.25 9.87
CA THR A 79 8.08 1.38 8.77
C THR A 79 7.55 2.24 7.61
N ALA A 80 6.37 2.84 7.78
CA ALA A 80 5.77 3.68 6.77
C ALA A 80 6.56 4.98 6.59
N VAL A 81 6.80 5.36 5.34
CA VAL A 81 7.46 6.61 4.95
C VAL A 81 6.71 7.19 3.76
N TYR A 82 6.41 8.50 3.80
CA TYR A 82 5.79 9.19 2.68
C TYR A 82 6.67 9.11 1.43
N SER A 83 6.12 8.62 0.32
CA SER A 83 6.89 8.35 -0.90
C SER A 83 7.11 9.57 -1.79
N ASN A 84 6.67 10.75 -1.35
CA ASN A 84 6.61 11.97 -2.16
C ASN A 84 5.82 11.78 -3.47
N LYS A 85 4.74 11.00 -3.39
CA LYS A 85 3.87 10.66 -4.53
C LYS A 85 2.41 10.88 -4.14
N TYR A 86 1.69 11.54 -5.04
CA TYR A 86 0.26 11.76 -4.91
C TYR A 86 -0.42 11.72 -6.28
N LEU A 87 -1.73 11.47 -6.29
CA LEU A 87 -2.60 11.58 -7.44
C LEU A 87 -3.74 12.52 -7.08
N TYR A 88 -3.78 13.69 -7.72
CA TYR A 88 -4.89 14.63 -7.60
C TYR A 88 -6.07 14.16 -8.45
N LEU A 89 -7.26 14.16 -7.86
CA LEU A 89 -8.50 13.66 -8.45
C LEU A 89 -9.55 14.76 -8.61
N GLY A 90 -9.31 15.95 -8.05
CA GLY A 90 -10.32 17.02 -7.97
C GLY A 90 -10.81 17.55 -9.31
N ASP A 91 -10.05 17.37 -10.40
CA ASP A 91 -10.51 17.69 -11.76
C ASP A 91 -11.54 16.68 -12.29
N GLN A 92 -11.55 15.45 -11.74
CA GLN A 92 -12.46 14.37 -12.15
C GLN A 92 -13.67 14.28 -11.24
N ASP A 93 -13.46 14.37 -9.93
CA ASP A 93 -14.51 14.40 -8.91
C ASP A 93 -13.98 15.13 -7.66
N ALA A 94 -14.69 16.17 -7.22
CA ALA A 94 -14.24 16.97 -6.08
C ALA A 94 -14.38 16.21 -4.75
N HIS A 95 -15.23 15.18 -4.67
CA HIS A 95 -15.44 14.37 -3.47
C HIS A 95 -15.29 12.87 -3.73
N THR A 96 -14.22 12.30 -3.18
CA THR A 96 -13.91 10.87 -3.29
C THR A 96 -13.91 10.18 -1.92
N TYR A 97 -14.48 8.98 -1.86
CA TYR A 97 -14.86 8.33 -0.58
C TYR A 97 -14.24 6.95 -0.37
N GLY A 98 -13.95 6.23 -1.44
CA GLY A 98 -13.42 4.87 -1.38
C GLY A 98 -12.24 4.68 -2.31
N ILE A 99 -11.28 3.88 -1.86
CA ILE A 99 -10.14 3.40 -2.64
C ILE A 99 -10.04 1.89 -2.46
N SER A 100 -9.76 1.16 -3.54
CA SER A 100 -9.49 -0.29 -3.50
C SER A 100 -8.56 -0.70 -4.63
N PHE A 101 -7.92 -1.87 -4.51
CA PHE A 101 -6.97 -2.39 -5.49
C PHE A 101 -7.42 -3.75 -6.02
N SER A 102 -7.04 -4.06 -7.26
CA SER A 102 -7.15 -5.44 -7.76
C SER A 102 -6.23 -6.38 -6.97
N ILE A 103 -6.54 -7.67 -6.96
CA ILE A 103 -5.79 -8.68 -6.18
C ILE A 103 -4.30 -8.74 -6.54
N ILE A 104 -3.96 -8.46 -7.80
CA ILE A 104 -2.57 -8.43 -8.28
C ILE A 104 -1.95 -7.02 -8.23
N GLY A 105 -2.70 -6.01 -7.76
CA GLY A 105 -2.21 -4.64 -7.60
C GLY A 105 -2.01 -3.88 -8.91
N SER A 106 -2.51 -4.39 -10.04
CA SER A 106 -2.38 -3.74 -11.36
C SER A 106 -3.42 -2.64 -11.61
N LYS A 107 -4.47 -2.58 -10.77
CA LYS A 107 -5.55 -1.60 -10.90
C LYS A 107 -5.90 -1.00 -9.54
N MET A 108 -6.24 0.28 -9.55
CA MET A 108 -6.82 1.01 -8.43
C MET A 108 -8.21 1.51 -8.82
N TYR A 109 -9.16 1.44 -7.90
CA TYR A 109 -10.54 1.89 -8.07
C TYR A 109 -10.84 3.00 -7.06
N ILE A 110 -11.45 4.08 -7.52
CA ILE A 110 -11.87 5.21 -6.70
C ILE A 110 -13.38 5.40 -6.82
N LEU A 111 -14.06 5.50 -5.68
CA LEU A 111 -15.47 5.87 -5.62
C LEU A 111 -15.60 7.40 -5.58
N GLY A 112 -16.06 7.99 -6.67
CA GLY A 112 -16.43 9.40 -6.78
C GLY A 112 -17.89 9.61 -6.40
N VAL A 113 -18.14 10.61 -5.56
CA VAL A 113 -19.48 10.87 -4.99
C VAL A 113 -20.22 11.92 -5.79
N ASP A 114 -19.56 12.96 -6.28
CA ASP A 114 -20.23 14.04 -7.02
C ASP A 114 -20.69 13.55 -8.39
N THR A 115 -19.90 12.67 -9.01
CA THR A 115 -20.20 12.09 -10.33
C THR A 115 -20.98 10.79 -10.27
N HIS A 116 -21.16 10.22 -9.07
CA HIS A 116 -21.76 8.90 -8.86
C HIS A 116 -21.09 7.77 -9.66
N ALA A 117 -19.76 7.83 -9.80
CA ALA A 117 -18.99 6.93 -10.65
C ALA A 117 -17.88 6.17 -9.88
N ILE A 118 -17.44 5.06 -10.47
CA ILE A 118 -16.20 4.38 -10.09
C ILE A 118 -15.16 4.64 -11.16
N TYR A 119 -14.06 5.29 -10.78
CA TYR A 119 -12.91 5.52 -11.63
C TYR A 119 -11.92 4.37 -11.50
N GLN A 120 -11.40 3.87 -12.63
CA GLN A 120 -10.38 2.83 -12.66
C GLN A 120 -9.06 3.41 -13.19
N TYR A 121 -7.97 3.18 -12.46
CA TYR A 121 -6.62 3.55 -12.84
C TYR A 121 -5.78 2.29 -13.04
N THR A 122 -5.02 2.23 -14.12
CA THR A 122 -3.98 1.20 -14.32
C THR A 122 -2.72 1.66 -13.62
N LEU A 123 -2.14 0.78 -12.80
CA LEU A 123 -0.86 1.03 -12.15
C LEU A 123 0.25 0.40 -13.00
N PRO A 124 1.42 1.07 -13.14
CA PRO A 124 2.53 0.49 -13.87
C PRO A 124 2.92 -0.84 -13.21
N GLU A 125 3.04 -1.89 -14.02
CA GLU A 125 3.59 -3.15 -13.56
C GLU A 125 5.01 -2.89 -13.00
N ILE A 126 5.34 -3.48 -11.85
CA ILE A 126 6.74 -3.61 -11.47
C ILE A 126 7.35 -4.47 -12.59
N PRO A 127 8.32 -3.97 -13.38
CA PRO A 127 8.94 -4.81 -14.38
C PRO A 127 9.52 -6.00 -13.64
N VAL A 128 9.01 -7.21 -13.91
CA VAL A 128 9.65 -8.43 -13.40
C VAL A 128 11.06 -8.37 -13.99
N PRO A 129 12.12 -8.25 -13.17
CA PRO A 129 13.46 -8.25 -13.70
C PRO A 129 13.60 -9.53 -14.53
N PRO A 130 14.11 -9.46 -15.77
CA PRO A 130 14.29 -10.66 -16.57
C PRO A 130 15.06 -11.66 -15.70
N PRO A 131 14.63 -12.94 -15.65
CA PRO A 131 15.29 -13.94 -14.82
C PRO A 131 16.79 -13.82 -15.07
N LYS A 132 17.57 -13.58 -14.01
CA LYS A 132 19.02 -13.56 -14.11
C LYS A 132 19.38 -14.86 -14.83
N LYS A 133 19.98 -14.78 -16.00
CA LYS A 133 20.56 -15.95 -16.66
C LYS A 133 21.55 -16.51 -15.65
N GLU A 134 21.16 -17.55 -14.91
CA GLU A 134 22.10 -18.30 -14.11
C GLU A 134 23.14 -18.82 -15.09
N ALA A 135 24.39 -18.41 -14.90
CA ALA A 135 25.49 -18.95 -15.68
C ALA A 135 25.47 -20.46 -15.45
N SER A 136 25.13 -21.23 -16.48
CA SER A 136 25.27 -22.67 -16.48
C SER A 136 26.74 -22.97 -16.21
N ARG A 137 27.08 -23.36 -14.98
CA ARG A 137 28.41 -23.86 -14.63
C ARG A 137 28.55 -25.27 -15.20
N THR A 138 28.80 -25.39 -16.50
CA THR A 138 29.39 -26.59 -17.09
C THR A 138 30.90 -26.50 -16.94
N GLY A 139 31.39 -26.70 -15.71
CA GLY A 139 32.79 -26.98 -15.45
C GLY A 139 33.04 -28.48 -15.59
N ILE A 140 33.57 -28.93 -16.72
CA ILE A 140 34.16 -30.27 -16.82
C ILE A 140 35.57 -30.18 -16.22
N TYR A 141 35.76 -30.76 -15.04
CA TYR A 141 37.09 -30.95 -14.46
C TYR A 141 37.75 -32.17 -15.13
N SER A 142 38.80 -31.97 -15.91
CA SER A 142 39.69 -33.05 -16.34
C SER A 142 40.94 -33.07 -15.46
N PHE A 143 41.11 -34.10 -14.64
CA PHE A 143 42.37 -34.36 -13.94
C PHE A 143 43.35 -35.01 -14.92
N LYS A 144 44.49 -34.36 -15.21
CA LYS A 144 45.65 -35.04 -15.78
C LYS A 144 46.46 -35.63 -14.64
N THR A 145 46.55 -36.95 -14.59
CA THR A 145 47.60 -37.63 -13.82
C THR A 145 48.91 -37.51 -14.60
N LEU A 146 49.95 -36.96 -13.97
CA LEU A 146 51.32 -36.95 -14.48
C LEU A 146 51.91 -38.36 -14.32
N SER A 147 52.55 -38.85 -15.38
CA SER A 147 53.54 -39.94 -15.36
C SER A 147 54.94 -39.35 -15.43
#